data_AF-A0AA38ECG9-F1
#
_entry.id   AF-A0AA38ECG9-F1
#
_cell.length_a   1.000
_cell.length_b   1.000
_cell.length_c   1.000
_cell.angle_alpha   90.00
_cell.angle_beta   90.00
_cell.angle_gamma   90.00
#
_symmetry.space_group_name_H-M   'P 1'
#
loop_
_entity.id
_entity.type
_entity.pdbx_description
1 polymer ?
#
loop_
_entity_poly.entity_id
_entity_poly.type
_entity_poly.pdbx_seq_one_letter_code
_entity_poly.pdbx_strand_id
1 'polypeptide(L)' 'TLACKCDNLLVENNGWSTRQLPNGQTEWIPPPEVPLRGGTNDYHHPERFLPKGDDP' A
#
# COMPACT_ATOMS: atom_id res chain seq x y z
N THR A 1 -6.46 -12.77 -7.90
CA THR A 1 -6.03 -11.46 -8.43
C THR A 1 -6.84 -10.38 -7.74
N LEU A 2 -6.29 -9.20 -7.49
CA LEU A 2 -6.98 -8.07 -6.81
C LEU A 2 -8.07 -7.40 -7.68
N ALA A 3 -8.30 -7.96 -8.85
CA ALA A 3 -9.17 -7.46 -9.90
C ALA A 3 -10.49 -8.25 -9.89
N CYS A 4 -11.63 -7.56 -9.86
CA CYS A 4 -12.92 -8.16 -10.21
C CYS A 4 -12.82 -8.77 -11.61
N LYS A 5 -13.16 -10.06 -11.73
CA LYS A 5 -12.93 -10.89 -12.91
C LYS A 5 -13.48 -10.33 -14.23
N CYS A 6 -14.54 -9.54 -14.21
CA CYS A 6 -15.18 -9.07 -15.44
C CYS A 6 -14.54 -7.78 -15.97
N ASP A 7 -14.17 -6.86 -15.08
CA ASP A 7 -13.84 -5.48 -15.47
C ASP A 7 -12.35 -5.17 -15.47
N ASN A 8 -11.51 -6.09 -14.97
CA ASN A 8 -10.08 -5.84 -14.74
C ASN A 8 -9.19 -6.97 -15.28
N LEU A 9 -9.61 -7.66 -16.34
CA LEU A 9 -8.86 -8.78 -16.94
C LEU A 9 -7.48 -8.40 -17.48
N LEU A 10 -7.26 -7.11 -17.77
CA LEU A 10 -6.00 -6.57 -18.29
C LEU A 10 -5.10 -6.00 -17.18
N VAL A 11 -5.50 -6.08 -15.91
CA VAL A 11 -4.66 -5.59 -14.82
C VAL A 11 -3.50 -6.54 -14.61
N GLU A 12 -2.31 -6.07 -14.98
CA GLU A 12 -1.05 -6.71 -14.62
C GLU A 12 -0.45 -6.03 -13.40
N ASN A 13 0.01 -6.84 -12.45
CA ASN A 13 0.66 -6.33 -11.25
C ASN A 13 2.07 -5.77 -11.52
N ASN A 14 2.64 -5.95 -12.72
CA ASN A 14 3.97 -5.45 -13.11
C ASN A 14 5.07 -5.73 -12.07
N GLY A 15 5.09 -6.96 -11.54
CA GLY A 15 6.06 -7.41 -10.53
C GLY A 15 5.76 -6.98 -9.09
N TRP A 16 4.69 -6.23 -8.85
CA TRP A 16 4.23 -5.88 -7.50
C TRP A 16 3.43 -7.01 -6.85
N SER A 17 3.59 -7.18 -5.55
CA SER A 17 2.72 -8.07 -4.75
C SER A 17 2.32 -7.40 -3.44
N THR A 18 1.32 -7.95 -2.76
CA THR A 18 0.86 -7.44 -1.46
C THR A 18 0.85 -8.52 -0.41
N ARG A 19 1.02 -8.11 0.86
CA ARG A 19 0.91 -8.98 2.03
C ARG A 19 0.06 -8.29 3.11
N GLN A 20 -0.84 -9.04 3.74
CA GLN A 20 -1.54 -8.57 4.93
C GLN A 20 -0.64 -8.76 6.16
N LEU A 21 -0.47 -7.71 6.95
CA LEU A 21 0.24 -7.75 8.22
C LEU A 21 -0.71 -8.07 9.39
N PRO A 22 -0.22 -8.58 10.53
CA PRO A 22 -1.05 -8.91 11.69
C PRO A 22 -1.82 -7.72 12.29
N ASN A 23 -1.35 -6.50 12.04
CA ASN A 23 -2.01 -5.25 12.47
C ASN A 23 -3.12 -4.79 11.50
N GLY A 24 -3.48 -5.61 10.51
CA GLY A 24 -4.52 -5.30 9.51
C GLY A 24 -4.06 -4.41 8.37
N GLN A 25 -2.79 -3.98 8.32
CA GLN A 25 -2.28 -3.15 7.24
C GLN A 25 -1.88 -4.01 6.02
N THR A 26 -2.02 -3.42 4.84
CA THR A 26 -1.55 -4.00 3.58
C THR A 26 -0.17 -3.45 3.24
N GLU A 27 0.81 -4.34 3.15
CA GLU A 27 2.16 -4.04 2.69
C GLU A 27 2.26 -4.27 1.18
N TRP A 28 2.90 -3.33 0.46
CA TRP A 28 3.20 -3.45 -0.97
C TRP A 28 4.67 -3.82 -1.15
N ILE A 29 4.91 -4.90 -1.89
CA ILE A 29 6.24 -5.45 -2.17
C ILE A 29 6.61 -5.08 -3.60
N PRO A 30 7.72 -4.34 -3.82
CA PRO A 30 8.12 -3.90 -5.15
C PRO A 30 8.78 -5.00 -5.99
N PRO A 31 8.88 -4.82 -7.31
CA PRO A 31 9.81 -5.54 -8.16
C PRO A 31 11.27 -5.31 -7.73
N PRO A 32 12.19 -6.28 -7.93
CA PRO A 32 13.59 -6.19 -7.49
C PRO A 32 14.37 -4.98 -8.02
N GLU A 33 13.97 -4.48 -9.19
CA GLU A 33 14.63 -3.40 -9.91
C GLU A 33 14.19 -2.01 -9.44
N VAL A 34 13.11 -1.91 -8.65
CA VAL A 34 12.60 -0.64 -8.13
C VAL A 34 13.34 -0.31 -6.83
N PRO A 35 14.15 0.76 -6.80
CA PRO A 35 14.80 1.19 -5.57
C PRO A 35 13.76 1.89 -4.68
N LEU A 36 12.99 1.11 -3.93
CA LEU A 36 12.18 1.66 -2.86
C LEU A 36 13.13 2.21 -1.78
N ARG A 37 13.22 3.54 -1.71
CA ARG A 37 13.59 4.19 -0.46
C ARG A 37 12.43 3.90 0.49
N GLY A 38 12.59 2.91 1.35
CA GLY A 38 11.56 2.49 2.28
C GLY A 38 10.91 3.68 2.99
N GLY A 39 9.61 3.59 3.23
CA GLY A 39 8.81 4.66 3.82
C GLY A 39 7.33 4.40 3.58
N THR A 40 6.48 5.08 4.33
CA THR A 40 5.04 5.06 4.08
C THR A 40 4.70 6.19 3.11
N ASN A 41 3.88 5.92 2.09
CA ASN A 41 3.39 6.98 1.22
C ASN A 41 2.43 7.85 2.03
N ASP A 42 2.85 9.08 2.32
CA ASP A 42 2.05 10.02 3.11
C ASP A 42 1.13 10.91 2.25
N TYR A 43 1.17 10.78 0.92
CA TYR A 43 0.30 11.54 0.02
C TYR A 43 -1.19 11.26 0.25
N HIS A 44 -1.54 10.03 0.65
CA HIS A 44 -2.93 9.60 0.83
C HIS A 44 -3.36 9.54 2.31
N HIS A 45 -2.47 9.89 3.24
CA HIS A 45 -2.72 9.83 4.67
C HIS A 45 -2.36 11.17 5.36
N PRO A 46 -3.00 12.29 4.98
CA PRO A 46 -2.71 13.59 5.57
C PRO A 46 -2.94 13.60 7.09
N GLU A 47 -3.80 12.72 7.61
CA GLU A 47 -4.06 12.54 9.04
C GLU A 47 -2.81 12.15 9.85
N ARG A 48 -1.77 11.58 9.23
CA ARG A 48 -0.51 11.25 9.91
C ARG A 48 0.32 12.46 10.29
N PHE A 49 0.09 13.59 9.63
CA PHE A 49 0.74 14.87 9.95
C PHE A 49 -0.07 15.71 10.93
N LEU A 50 -1.32 15.32 11.20
CA LEU A 50 -2.09 15.97 12.25
C LEU A 50 -1.47 15.59 13.60
N PRO A 51 -1.45 16.51 14.58
CA PRO A 51 -1.13 16.15 15.95
C PRO A 51 -2.00 14.98 16.35
N LYS A 52 -1.40 13.92 16.91
CA LYS A 52 -2.20 12.91 17.61
C LYS A 52 -2.94 13.69 18.68
N GLY A 53 -4.27 13.71 18.62
CA GLY A 53 -5.06 14.33 19.67
C GLY A 53 -4.61 13.69 20.97
N ASP A 54 -4.05 14.49 21.87
CA ASP A 54 -3.92 14.11 23.25
C ASP A 54 -5.36 14.00 23.75
N ASP A 55 -5.95 12.80 23.67
CA ASP A 55 -7.17 12.48 24.40
C ASP A 55 -6.83 12.65 25.90
N PRO A 56 -7.53 13.57 26.62
CA PRO A 56 -7.34 13.75 28.06
C PRO A 56 -7.69 12.51 28.89
#